data_AF-A0A2S5LUS2-F1
#
_entry.id   AF-A0A2S5LUS2-F1
#
_cell.length_a   1.000
_cell.length_b   1.000
_cell.length_c   1.000
_cell.angle_alpha   90.00
_cell.angle_beta   90.00
_cell.angle_gamma   90.00
#
_symmetry.space_group_name_H-M   'P 1'
#
loop_
_entity.id
_entity.type
_entity.pdbx_description
1 polymer ?
#
loop_
_entity_poly.entity_id
_entity_poly.type
_entity_poly.pdbx_seq_one_letter_code
_entity_poly.pdbx_strand_id
1 'polypeptide(L)'
;MPRFLFATGIENSSPTVDNGRRRVDQMASCRHYELWREDFALAKELGVGAFRYGPPLYKTFMSPDRFDWEFADLAFAELNKLGLVPIADLCHFGVPSWVGDFQNPDFPDLFASYA
;
A
#
# COMPACT_ATOMS: atom_id res chain seq x y z
N MET A 1 9.55 -7.27 -28.82
CA MET A 1 8.38 -6.38 -28.96
C MET A 1 8.06 -5.79 -27.60
N PRO A 2 7.83 -4.47 -27.48
CA PRO A 2 7.36 -3.92 -26.21
C PRO A 2 5.98 -4.50 -25.89
N ARG A 3 5.80 -4.97 -24.66
CA ARG A 3 4.52 -5.47 -24.14
C ARG A 3 3.66 -4.25 -23.80
N PHE A 4 2.52 -4.08 -24.48
CA PHE A 4 1.52 -3.08 -24.08
C PHE A 4 0.80 -3.58 -22.83
N LEU A 5 0.57 -2.69 -21.87
CA LEU A 5 -0.03 -3.01 -20.57
C LEU A 5 -1.19 -2.07 -20.26
N PHE A 6 -2.33 -2.64 -19.88
CA PHE A 6 -3.44 -1.90 -19.29
C PHE A 6 -3.44 -2.15 -17.78
N ALA A 7 -3.41 -1.06 -17.00
CA ALA A 7 -3.24 -1.10 -15.56
C ALA A 7 -4.21 -0.14 -14.86
N THR A 8 -4.55 -0.48 -13.62
CA THR A 8 -5.26 0.38 -12.67
C THR A 8 -4.63 0.19 -11.28
N GLY A 9 -5.23 0.66 -10.21
CA GLY A 9 -4.79 0.37 -8.85
C GLY A 9 -5.77 0.81 -7.78
N ILE A 10 -5.42 0.53 -6.53
CA ILE A 10 -6.10 1.07 -5.36
C ILE A 10 -5.29 2.22 -4.81
N GLU A 11 -5.99 3.31 -4.53
CA GLU A 11 -5.41 4.42 -3.82
C GLU A 11 -5.17 4.05 -2.35
N ASN A 12 -3.90 4.06 -1.94
CA ASN A 12 -3.44 3.56 -0.65
C ASN A 12 -2.70 4.62 0.19
N SER A 13 -2.81 5.90 -0.17
CA SER A 13 -2.24 6.94 0.66
C SER A 13 -2.87 6.99 2.04
N SER A 14 -2.03 7.26 3.03
CA SER A 14 -2.45 7.32 4.43
C SER A 14 -1.85 8.50 5.21
N PRO A 15 -1.73 9.73 4.65
CA PRO A 15 -1.05 10.84 5.32
C PRO A 15 -1.75 11.26 6.61
N THR A 16 -0.97 11.84 7.51
CA THR A 16 -1.52 12.64 8.60
C THR A 16 -1.65 14.10 8.20
N VAL A 17 -2.78 14.70 8.53
CA VAL A 17 -3.09 16.12 8.37
C VAL A 17 -3.33 16.75 9.75
N ASP A 18 -3.63 18.04 9.78
CA ASP A 18 -3.88 18.79 11.02
C ASP A 18 -2.70 18.68 12.01
N ASN A 19 -1.47 18.88 11.51
CA ASN A 19 -0.21 18.71 12.23
C ASN A 19 -0.09 17.34 12.93
N GLY A 20 -0.35 16.27 12.19
CA GLY A 20 -0.20 14.89 12.69
C GLY A 20 -1.42 14.34 13.44
N ARG A 21 -2.44 15.17 13.72
CA ARG A 21 -3.56 14.81 14.61
C ARG A 21 -4.59 13.91 13.97
N ARG A 22 -4.70 13.91 12.65
CA ARG A 22 -5.72 13.14 11.93
C ARG A 22 -5.10 12.40 10.78
N ARG A 23 -5.31 11.08 10.71
CA ARG A 23 -4.92 10.28 9.55
C ARG A 23 -6.05 10.26 8.52
N VAL A 24 -5.69 10.46 7.26
CA VAL A 24 -6.58 10.27 6.11
C VAL A 24 -6.11 8.99 5.43
N ASP A 25 -6.73 7.86 5.77
CA ASP A 25 -6.44 6.57 5.17
C ASP A 25 -7.43 6.31 4.02
N GLN A 26 -6.91 6.29 2.78
CA GLN A 26 -7.75 6.15 1.60
C GLN A 26 -8.27 4.72 1.43
N MET A 27 -7.51 3.70 1.83
CA MET A 27 -7.99 2.30 1.83
C MET A 27 -9.13 2.13 2.83
N ALA A 28 -9.02 2.72 4.02
CA ALA A 28 -10.11 2.71 4.99
C ALA A 28 -11.34 3.48 4.47
N SER A 29 -11.12 4.62 3.80
CA SER A 29 -12.21 5.48 3.32
C SER A 29 -13.14 4.80 2.31
N CYS A 30 -12.61 3.85 1.53
CA CYS A 30 -13.38 3.05 0.58
C CYS A 30 -13.65 1.61 1.07
N ARG A 31 -13.34 1.30 2.34
CA ARG A 31 -13.51 -0.03 2.95
C ARG A 31 -12.71 -1.15 2.27
N HIS A 32 -11.58 -0.79 1.67
CA HIS A 32 -10.74 -1.74 0.97
C HIS A 32 -10.18 -2.82 1.91
N TYR A 33 -9.86 -2.50 3.17
CA TYR A 33 -9.37 -3.53 4.10
C TYR A 33 -10.37 -4.66 4.34
N GLU A 34 -11.66 -4.37 4.26
CA GLU A 34 -12.73 -5.35 4.40
C GLU A 34 -13.09 -6.05 3.09
N LEU A 35 -12.90 -5.37 1.95
CA LEU A 35 -13.40 -5.76 0.62
C LEU A 35 -12.29 -6.02 -0.41
N TRP A 36 -11.03 -6.15 0.01
CA TRP A 36 -9.89 -6.19 -0.90
C TRP A 36 -9.94 -7.36 -1.89
N ARG A 37 -10.54 -8.49 -1.51
CA ARG A 37 -10.69 -9.66 -2.41
C ARG A 37 -11.67 -9.35 -3.52
N GLU A 38 -12.78 -8.73 -3.18
CA GLU A 38 -13.81 -8.27 -4.10
C GLU A 38 -13.23 -7.20 -5.05
N ASP A 39 -12.47 -6.25 -4.51
CA ASP A 39 -11.82 -5.20 -5.31
C ASP A 39 -10.85 -5.80 -6.34
N PHE A 40 -10.06 -6.81 -5.96
CA PHE A 40 -9.16 -7.50 -6.90
C PHE A 40 -9.92 -8.35 -7.93
N ALA A 41 -11.02 -8.99 -7.53
CA ALA A 41 -11.87 -9.73 -8.46
C ALA A 41 -12.50 -8.79 -9.50
N LEU A 42 -12.98 -7.62 -9.09
CA LEU A 42 -13.50 -6.58 -10.00
C LEU A 42 -12.39 -6.05 -10.92
N ALA A 43 -11.19 -5.81 -10.40
CA ALA A 43 -10.05 -5.42 -11.24
C ALA A 43 -9.75 -6.47 -12.31
N LYS A 44 -9.79 -7.75 -11.95
CA LYS A 44 -9.63 -8.85 -12.90
C LYS A 44 -10.74 -8.87 -13.96
N GLU A 45 -11.98 -8.64 -13.56
CA GLU A 45 -13.14 -8.56 -14.47
C GLU A 45 -13.03 -7.41 -15.46
N LEU A 46 -12.47 -6.26 -15.04
CA LEU A 46 -12.15 -5.14 -15.93
C LEU A 46 -11.12 -5.48 -17.02
N GLY A 47 -10.45 -6.64 -16.93
CA GLY A 47 -9.50 -7.11 -17.93
C GLY A 47 -8.12 -6.48 -17.84
N VAL A 48 -7.76 -5.88 -16.70
CA VAL A 48 -6.41 -5.32 -16.48
C VAL A 48 -5.37 -6.43 -16.31
N GLY A 49 -4.16 -6.19 -16.82
CA GLY A 49 -3.04 -7.14 -16.72
C GLY A 49 -2.05 -6.80 -15.60
N ALA A 50 -2.08 -5.57 -15.12
CA ALA A 50 -1.27 -5.11 -13.99
C ALA A 50 -2.07 -4.21 -13.07
N PHE A 51 -1.58 -4.09 -11.83
CA PHE A 51 -2.30 -3.45 -10.75
C PHE A 51 -1.32 -2.73 -9.83
N ARG A 52 -1.42 -1.40 -9.72
CA ARG A 52 -0.68 -0.63 -8.72
C ARG A 52 -1.26 -0.95 -7.34
N TYR A 53 -0.41 -1.47 -6.47
CA TYR A 53 -0.81 -1.82 -5.12
C TYR A 53 0.37 -1.86 -4.18
N GLY A 54 0.19 -1.33 -2.98
CA GLY A 54 1.22 -1.31 -1.96
C GLY A 54 0.65 -1.60 -0.58
N PRO A 55 1.46 -2.18 0.32
CA PRO A 55 1.07 -2.34 1.72
C PRO A 55 0.80 -0.96 2.37
N PRO A 56 -0.15 -0.88 3.32
CA PRO A 56 -0.35 0.33 4.12
C PRO A 56 0.84 0.57 5.06
N LEU A 57 1.81 1.37 4.61
CA LEU A 57 3.09 1.61 5.31
C LEU A 57 2.92 1.84 6.83
N TYR A 58 1.94 2.66 7.23
CA TYR A 58 1.74 3.01 8.65
C TYR A 58 1.23 1.85 9.52
N LYS A 59 0.60 0.83 8.93
CA LYS A 59 0.17 -0.40 9.59
C LYS A 59 1.24 -1.48 9.52
N THR A 60 2.03 -1.50 8.46
CA THR A 60 3.09 -2.50 8.28
C THR A 60 4.34 -2.14 9.10
N PHE A 61 4.77 -0.88 9.09
CA PHE A 61 5.97 -0.43 9.80
C PHE A 61 5.64 0.04 11.23
N MET A 62 5.51 -0.92 12.14
CA MET A 62 4.94 -0.72 13.49
C MET A 62 5.89 0.03 14.44
N SER A 63 7.20 -0.26 14.36
CA SER A 63 8.28 0.41 15.08
C SER A 63 9.62 0.06 14.43
N PRO A 64 10.76 0.64 14.84
CA PRO A 64 12.07 0.15 14.41
C PRO A 64 12.17 -1.37 14.58
N ASP A 65 12.62 -2.05 13.53
CA ASP A 65 12.80 -3.50 13.43
C ASP A 65 11.55 -4.37 13.71
N ARG A 66 10.34 -3.78 13.69
CA ARG A 66 9.09 -4.50 13.91
C ARG A 66 8.09 -4.23 12.80
N PHE A 67 7.74 -5.30 12.09
CA PHE A 67 6.88 -5.24 10.92
C PHE A 67 5.68 -6.18 11.04
N ASP A 68 4.54 -5.75 10.51
CA ASP A 68 3.35 -6.58 10.34
C ASP A 68 3.02 -6.72 8.84
N TRP A 69 3.48 -7.83 8.27
CA TRP A 69 3.32 -8.15 6.85
C TRP A 69 2.07 -8.96 6.54
N GLU A 70 1.26 -9.36 7.54
CA GLU A 70 0.18 -10.32 7.34
C GLU A 70 -0.81 -9.88 6.24
N PHE A 71 -1.25 -8.61 6.28
CA PHE A 71 -2.17 -8.09 5.26
C PHE A 71 -1.52 -8.04 3.88
N ALA A 72 -0.24 -7.65 3.78
CA ALA A 72 0.49 -7.58 2.53
C ALA A 72 0.64 -8.97 1.91
N ASP A 73 1.06 -9.96 2.71
CA ASP A 73 1.22 -11.35 2.28
C ASP A 73 -0.10 -11.91 1.73
N LEU A 74 -1.22 -11.67 2.43
CA LEU A 74 -2.54 -12.09 1.98
C LEU A 74 -2.95 -11.42 0.66
N ALA A 75 -2.79 -10.09 0.57
CA ALA A 75 -3.20 -9.31 -0.60
C ALA A 75 -2.37 -9.67 -1.85
N PHE A 76 -1.04 -9.68 -1.72
CA PHE A 76 -0.15 -10.00 -2.85
C PHE A 76 -0.27 -11.46 -3.28
N ALA A 77 -0.52 -12.39 -2.36
CA ALA A 77 -0.80 -13.78 -2.72
C ALA A 77 -2.05 -13.90 -3.62
N GLU A 78 -3.10 -13.12 -3.34
CA GLU A 78 -4.31 -13.14 -4.16
C GLU A 78 -4.14 -12.45 -5.52
N LEU A 79 -3.43 -11.31 -5.57
CA LEU A 79 -3.06 -10.70 -6.86
C LEU A 79 -2.34 -11.71 -7.74
N ASN A 80 -1.38 -12.45 -7.17
CA ASN A 80 -0.67 -13.52 -7.86
C ASN A 80 -1.62 -14.65 -8.34
N LYS A 81 -2.54 -15.13 -7.48
CA LYS A 81 -3.53 -16.15 -7.88
C LYS A 81 -4.43 -15.68 -9.03
N LEU A 82 -4.83 -14.41 -9.05
CA LEU A 82 -5.65 -13.83 -10.12
C LEU A 82 -4.84 -13.50 -11.39
N GLY A 83 -3.51 -13.65 -11.34
CA GLY A 83 -2.61 -13.30 -12.43
C GLY A 83 -2.57 -11.80 -12.71
N LEU A 84 -2.84 -10.97 -11.70
CA LEU A 84 -2.69 -9.52 -11.75
C LEU A 84 -1.23 -9.18 -11.38
N VAL A 85 -0.47 -8.62 -12.32
CA VAL A 85 0.93 -8.27 -12.07
C VAL A 85 1.00 -7.03 -11.18
N PRO A 86 1.53 -7.12 -9.93
CA PRO A 86 1.60 -5.95 -9.08
C PRO A 86 2.68 -4.98 -9.57
N ILE A 87 2.37 -3.68 -9.53
CA ILE A 87 3.34 -2.59 -9.56
C ILE A 87 3.39 -2.05 -8.14
N ALA A 88 4.37 -2.51 -7.36
CA ALA A 88 4.42 -2.27 -5.93
C ALA A 88 4.91 -0.86 -5.60
N ASP A 89 4.18 -0.15 -4.74
CA ASP A 89 4.67 1.03 -4.04
C ASP A 89 4.83 0.73 -2.55
N LEU A 90 6.05 0.84 -2.04
CA LEU A 90 6.34 0.59 -0.63
C LEU A 90 5.97 1.78 0.26
N CYS A 91 5.90 2.98 -0.32
CA CYS A 91 5.53 4.21 0.34
C CYS A 91 4.69 5.08 -0.60
N HIS A 92 3.41 5.28 -0.28
CA HIS A 92 2.47 6.08 -1.06
C HIS A 92 1.94 7.27 -0.25
N PHE A 93 2.83 8.13 0.25
CA PHE A 93 2.53 9.16 1.25
C PHE A 93 2.00 8.60 2.59
N GLY A 94 2.30 9.32 3.66
CA GLY A 94 1.94 8.90 5.01
C GLY A 94 2.92 7.89 5.57
N VAL A 95 3.67 8.34 6.57
CA VAL A 95 4.57 7.51 7.37
C VAL A 95 3.85 7.08 8.67
N PRO A 96 4.34 6.04 9.37
CA PRO A 96 3.86 5.72 10.71
C PRO A 96 3.93 6.94 11.63
N SER A 97 2.97 7.10 12.55
CA SER A 97 2.93 8.29 13.43
C SER A 97 4.18 8.43 14.31
N TRP A 98 4.88 7.32 14.62
CA TRP A 98 6.13 7.34 15.38
C TRP A 98 7.33 7.87 14.58
N VAL A 99 7.27 7.83 13.24
CA VAL A 99 8.25 8.47 12.36
C VAL A 99 8.04 9.99 12.33
N GLY A 100 6.82 10.45 12.63
CA GLY A 100 6.44 11.86 12.52
C GLY A 100 6.00 12.20 11.10
N ASP A 101 6.90 12.79 10.32
CA ASP A 101 6.66 13.17 8.92
C ASP A 101 7.94 13.01 8.06
N PHE A 102 7.86 13.39 6.78
CA PHE A 102 8.99 13.30 5.85
C PHE A 102 10.10 14.35 6.10
N GLN A 103 9.93 15.26 7.05
CA GLN A 103 11.01 16.17 7.50
C GLN A 103 11.90 15.51 8.55
N ASN A 104 11.53 14.33 9.06
CA ASN A 104 12.39 13.54 9.92
C ASN A 104 13.68 13.15 9.17
N PRO A 105 14.87 13.64 9.59
CA PRO A 105 16.12 13.34 8.91
C PRO A 105 16.51 11.85 8.97
N ASP A 106 15.96 11.10 9.92
CA ASP A 106 16.20 9.67 10.07
C ASP A 106 15.32 8.83 9.12
N PHE A 107 14.34 9.43 8.44
CA PHE A 107 13.41 8.71 7.58
C PHE A 107 14.08 7.86 6.49
N PRO A 108 15.12 8.32 5.78
CA PRO A 108 15.78 7.49 4.77
C PRO A 108 16.33 6.17 5.32
N ASP A 109 16.99 6.20 6.49
CA ASP A 109 17.55 5.01 7.12
C ASP A 109 16.46 4.11 7.70
N LEU A 110 15.44 4.71 8.33
CA LEU A 110 14.27 3.98 8.83
C LEU A 110 13.54 3.29 7.67
N PHE A 111 13.32 3.97 6.55
CA PHE A 111 12.66 3.41 5.39
C PHE A 111 13.49 2.31 4.73
N ALA A 112 14.82 2.44 4.70
CA ALA A 112 15.71 1.39 4.20
C ALA A 112 15.62 0.10 5.03
N SER A 113 15.33 0.18 6.34
CA SER A 113 15.11 -1.02 7.18
C SER A 113 13.80 -1.76 6.86
N TYR A 114 12.84 -1.03 6.30
CA TYR A 114 11.52 -1.54 5.94
C TYR A 114 11.46 -2.12 4.51
N ALA A 115 12.24 -1.54 3.59
CA ALA A 115 12.09 -1.73 2.14
C ALA A 115 12.87 -2.93 1.55
#